data_AF-A0A7V9KTP4-F1
#
_entry.id   AF-A0A7V9KTP4-F1
#
_cell.length_a   1.000
_cell.length_b   1.000
_cell.length_c   1.000
_cell.angle_alpha   90.00
_cell.angle_beta   90.00
_cell.angle_gamma   90.00
#
_symmetry.space_group_name_H-M   'P 1'
#
loop_
_entity.id
_entity.type
_entity.pdbx_description
1 polymer ?
#
loop_
_entity_poly.entity_id
_entity_poly.type
_entity_poly.pdbx_seq_one_letter_code
_entity_poly.pdbx_strand_id
1 'polypeptide(L)'
;MTFGLPVIATTAATLAAGVALAPAASAADNIAFRASAQSAANQITHRVTIPASVRETDSLLLFVSSNKALASVTATPAGWTRVSSRLSSTDTETILYRKVATATDAGRSQAVDFTATTKASLMLLAYDGTDDANPIGTFASAAETTNRATHTTPGANVATAGSYVVSYWADKSSATTGWTLPAGQTQRSISLGTGPGRITSVASDLNAPAPTGASPARTATASAASGKATMWTVVLTPDPDSEPNVAPVASFTATCPQATCTVDASGSTDTPPGTVTSYAWDFGDGTTGTGVTATHTYANAGSKTISLVVTDNQGLASPSTTRTVSVTTPPPATGPGHTRLVPDKPRTNTPRISTGEIWDMEVVGTGNAARVFIAGSFSSAANTINPTTTVNQPYLLSYNLNTGLIDTQFRPTFGGGGVFAVEATPDGTKLFVAGDFNTVGGVARQKVASLNLTTGAPISTFAFTQSTNNQATALAATNSTLYVGGRFSRINGALRSGLAAVNTASGAVDMSFDNQLSGGIGVNGQLGVPQLKLTHDESKLLVVHTGRQIDGQDRYGMGIIDTATKALLPWRSQLWDNNLASVGGVTRIYAADQRHRGRVSPHRGIVDRLGRTAAVDRAALRQHLFLGHH
;
A
#
# COMPACT_ATOMS: atom_id res chain seq x y z
N MET A 1 -23.35 -67.52 -36.16
CA MET A 1 -22.39 -66.83 -37.05
C MET A 1 -22.27 -65.39 -36.55
N THR A 2 -21.54 -65.15 -35.46
CA THR A 2 -20.13 -64.70 -35.37
C THR A 2 -19.85 -63.37 -36.07
N PHE A 3 -19.56 -62.33 -35.28
CA PHE A 3 -18.59 -61.29 -35.62
C PHE A 3 -17.72 -61.04 -34.38
N GLY A 4 -16.42 -61.25 -34.55
CA GLY A 4 -15.38 -61.18 -33.51
C GLY A 4 -14.64 -59.85 -33.52
N LEU A 5 -14.15 -59.49 -32.33
CA LEU A 5 -13.18 -58.43 -32.06
C LEU A 5 -11.75 -58.89 -32.38
N PRO A 6 -10.80 -57.96 -32.58
CA PRO A 6 -9.42 -58.19 -32.22
C PRO A 6 -8.87 -57.19 -31.20
N VAL A 7 -7.93 -57.72 -30.41
CA VAL A 7 -7.22 -57.20 -29.25
C VAL A 7 -5.99 -56.38 -29.70
N ILE A 8 -5.66 -55.33 -28.94
CA ILE A 8 -4.46 -54.48 -29.11
C ILE A 8 -3.27 -55.14 -28.42
N ALA A 9 -2.14 -55.23 -29.13
CA ALA A 9 -0.87 -55.73 -28.61
C ALA A 9 0.03 -54.59 -28.10
N THR A 10 0.64 -54.82 -26.93
CA THR A 10 1.70 -54.04 -26.30
C THR A 10 3.08 -54.55 -26.72
N THR A 11 4.03 -53.64 -26.98
CA THR A 11 5.48 -53.93 -26.90
C THR A 11 6.23 -52.71 -26.38
N ALA A 12 6.96 -52.92 -25.28
CA ALA A 12 7.97 -52.02 -24.73
C ALA A 12 9.33 -52.33 -25.34
N ALA A 13 10.19 -51.31 -25.53
CA ALA A 13 11.61 -51.49 -25.80
C ALA A 13 12.46 -50.49 -24.99
N THR A 14 13.48 -51.08 -24.38
CA THR A 14 14.53 -50.67 -23.43
C THR A 14 15.40 -49.46 -23.79
N LEU A 15 15.80 -48.72 -22.75
CA LEU A 15 16.86 -47.72 -22.72
C LEU A 15 18.26 -48.35 -22.93
N ALA A 16 19.12 -47.66 -23.69
CA ALA A 16 20.58 -47.77 -23.57
C ALA A 16 21.18 -46.36 -23.50
N ALA A 17 21.91 -46.10 -22.41
CA ALA A 17 22.59 -44.85 -22.13
C ALA A 17 23.87 -44.73 -22.97
N GLY A 18 23.97 -43.63 -23.73
CA GLY A 18 25.23 -43.16 -24.32
C GLY A 18 25.60 -41.83 -23.67
N VAL A 19 26.69 -41.82 -22.90
CA VAL A 19 27.32 -40.60 -22.38
C VAL A 19 27.97 -39.89 -23.57
N ALA A 20 27.33 -38.82 -24.04
CA ALA A 20 27.97 -37.87 -24.94
C ALA A 20 28.77 -36.87 -24.11
N LEU A 21 30.08 -36.81 -24.35
CA LEU A 21 30.96 -35.74 -23.87
C LEU A 21 30.40 -34.40 -24.36
N ALA A 22 30.21 -33.46 -23.45
CA ALA A 22 29.79 -32.09 -23.75
C ALA A 22 30.77 -31.44 -24.75
N PRO A 23 30.27 -30.76 -25.80
CA PRO A 23 31.13 -29.89 -26.60
C PRO A 23 31.61 -28.69 -25.77
N ALA A 24 32.79 -28.20 -26.13
CA ALA A 24 33.52 -27.14 -25.47
C ALA A 24 32.74 -25.80 -25.39
N ALA A 25 32.97 -25.08 -24.28
CA ALA A 25 32.70 -23.66 -23.99
C ALA A 25 31.49 -23.03 -24.69
N SER A 26 30.41 -22.84 -23.93
CA SER A 26 29.28 -21.97 -24.29
C SER A 26 29.81 -20.57 -24.65
N ALA A 27 29.22 -19.96 -25.68
CA ALA A 27 29.53 -18.59 -26.04
C ALA A 27 29.13 -17.67 -24.88
N ALA A 28 30.08 -16.92 -24.31
CA ALA A 28 29.79 -15.85 -23.35
C ALA A 28 28.63 -15.00 -23.85
N ASP A 29 27.67 -14.70 -22.99
CA ASP A 29 26.52 -13.88 -23.36
C ASP A 29 27.00 -12.52 -23.92
N ASN A 30 26.32 -12.04 -24.96
CA ASN A 30 26.68 -10.75 -25.54
C ASN A 30 26.28 -9.63 -24.57
N ILE A 31 27.24 -8.75 -24.23
CA ILE A 31 26.97 -7.54 -23.47
C ILE A 31 25.80 -6.77 -24.10
N ALA A 32 24.83 -6.36 -23.29
CA ALA A 32 23.66 -5.61 -23.76
C ALA A 32 23.50 -4.30 -23.00
N PHE A 33 23.13 -3.24 -23.70
CA PHE A 33 22.77 -1.98 -23.04
C PHE A 33 21.41 -2.11 -22.37
N ARG A 34 21.33 -1.82 -21.07
CA ARG A 34 20.08 -1.91 -20.32
C ARG A 34 19.36 -0.59 -20.21
N ALA A 35 20.03 0.44 -19.72
CA ALA A 35 19.42 1.74 -19.47
C ALA A 35 20.45 2.84 -19.26
N SER A 36 19.99 4.09 -19.30
CA SER A 36 20.79 5.24 -18.88
C SER A 36 19.96 6.24 -18.08
N ALA A 37 20.63 7.02 -17.26
CA ALA A 37 20.06 8.19 -16.62
C ALA A 37 21.09 9.33 -16.64
N GLN A 38 20.61 10.56 -16.64
CA GLN A 38 21.48 11.73 -16.61
C GLN A 38 20.88 12.87 -15.81
N SER A 39 21.74 13.73 -15.29
CA SER A 39 21.36 15.00 -14.69
C SER A 39 22.43 16.04 -14.97
N ALA A 40 22.03 17.31 -15.00
CA ALA A 40 22.93 18.44 -15.08
C ALA A 40 22.39 19.59 -14.22
N ALA A 41 23.21 20.11 -13.32
CA ALA A 41 22.79 21.12 -12.36
C ALA A 41 23.95 22.03 -11.94
N ASN A 42 23.66 23.04 -11.11
CA ASN A 42 24.65 23.90 -10.47
C ASN A 42 24.47 23.87 -8.95
N GLN A 43 25.17 22.97 -8.27
CA GLN A 43 24.94 22.68 -6.86
C GLN A 43 26.17 21.99 -6.24
N ILE A 44 26.11 21.75 -4.93
CA ILE A 44 27.13 21.04 -4.14
C ILE A 44 26.94 19.53 -4.28
N THR A 45 25.72 19.04 -4.02
CA THR A 45 25.37 17.62 -4.12
C THR A 45 24.63 17.37 -5.42
N HIS A 46 25.25 16.64 -6.35
CA HIS A 46 24.61 16.24 -7.59
C HIS A 46 23.99 14.86 -7.44
N ARG A 47 22.85 14.63 -8.08
CA ARG A 47 22.11 13.38 -7.99
C ARG A 47 21.73 12.86 -9.36
N VAL A 48 21.80 11.54 -9.55
CA VAL A 48 21.21 10.82 -10.67
C VAL A 48 20.45 9.62 -10.13
N THR A 49 19.25 9.34 -10.64
CA THR A 49 18.47 8.17 -10.23
C THR A 49 18.86 6.99 -11.08
N ILE A 50 19.32 5.90 -10.45
CA ILE A 50 19.61 4.64 -11.14
C ILE A 50 18.28 4.12 -11.74
N PRO A 51 18.21 3.80 -13.04
CA PRO A 51 16.97 3.34 -13.67
C PRO A 51 16.37 2.13 -12.94
N ALA A 52 15.04 2.10 -12.81
CA ALA A 52 14.34 0.98 -12.15
C ALA A 52 14.44 -0.35 -12.90
N SER A 53 14.85 -0.31 -14.18
CA SER A 53 15.10 -1.51 -14.98
C SER A 53 16.45 -2.16 -14.70
N VAL A 54 17.36 -1.51 -13.97
CA VAL A 54 18.65 -2.10 -13.54
C VAL A 54 18.41 -3.34 -12.69
N ARG A 55 19.23 -4.36 -12.91
CA ARG A 55 19.17 -5.68 -12.25
C ARG A 55 20.44 -5.93 -11.43
N GLU A 56 20.47 -6.99 -10.64
CA GLU A 56 21.74 -7.47 -10.07
C GLU A 56 22.73 -7.80 -11.20
N THR A 57 24.03 -7.78 -10.90
CA THR A 57 25.15 -8.04 -11.84
C THR A 57 25.34 -7.03 -12.98
N ASP A 58 24.38 -6.13 -13.21
CA ASP A 58 24.57 -5.06 -14.18
C ASP A 58 25.80 -4.19 -13.87
N SER A 59 26.61 -3.93 -14.88
CA SER A 59 27.67 -2.93 -14.83
C SER A 59 27.15 -1.52 -14.98
N LEU A 60 27.38 -0.72 -13.95
CA LEU A 60 27.08 0.70 -13.93
C LEU A 60 28.35 1.52 -14.19
N LEU A 61 28.33 2.33 -15.24
CA LEU A 61 29.32 3.37 -15.51
C LEU A 61 28.73 4.72 -15.14
N LEU A 62 29.42 5.48 -14.28
CA LEU A 62 29.02 6.84 -13.91
C LEU A 62 30.10 7.84 -14.31
N PHE A 63 29.82 8.62 -15.35
CA PHE A 63 30.63 9.76 -15.76
C PHE A 63 30.18 11.01 -15.01
N VAL A 64 31.10 11.62 -14.28
CA VAL A 64 30.89 12.89 -13.58
C VAL A 64 31.74 13.94 -14.24
N SER A 65 31.14 14.80 -15.06
CA SER A 65 31.84 15.86 -15.80
C SER A 65 31.49 17.22 -15.22
N SER A 66 32.49 18.03 -14.88
CA SER A 66 32.28 19.31 -14.22
C SER A 66 32.95 20.47 -14.93
N ASN A 67 32.47 21.68 -14.64
CA ASN A 67 33.00 22.92 -15.19
C ASN A 67 34.15 23.53 -14.39
N LYS A 68 34.82 22.74 -13.54
CA LYS A 68 36.07 23.11 -12.83
C LYS A 68 37.00 21.89 -12.75
N ALA A 69 38.26 22.11 -12.37
CA ALA A 69 39.11 21.00 -11.91
C ALA A 69 38.53 20.38 -10.62
N LEU A 70 38.50 19.06 -10.55
CA LEU A 70 37.90 18.25 -9.50
C LEU A 70 38.95 17.68 -8.53
N ALA A 71 39.83 18.54 -8.02
CA ALA A 71 40.72 18.20 -6.92
C ALA A 71 39.98 17.88 -5.60
N SER A 72 38.65 17.99 -5.58
CA SER A 72 37.84 18.08 -4.37
C SER A 72 36.44 17.48 -4.50
N VAL A 73 36.29 16.34 -5.18
CA VAL A 73 35.16 15.46 -4.89
C VAL A 73 35.39 14.90 -3.49
N THR A 74 34.44 15.14 -2.59
CA THR A 74 34.65 15.01 -1.13
C THR A 74 34.96 13.56 -0.73
N ALA A 75 34.39 12.59 -1.44
CA ALA A 75 34.69 11.16 -1.32
C ALA A 75 34.22 10.40 -2.58
N THR A 76 34.80 9.22 -2.81
CA THR A 76 34.22 8.27 -3.78
C THR A 76 32.82 7.87 -3.31
N PRO A 77 31.80 7.87 -4.18
CA PRO A 77 30.45 7.48 -3.77
C PRO A 77 30.41 6.06 -3.19
N ALA A 78 29.62 5.86 -2.14
CA ALA A 78 29.58 4.57 -1.43
C ALA A 78 29.20 3.41 -2.37
N GLY A 79 29.98 2.33 -2.35
CA GLY A 79 29.78 1.17 -3.23
C GLY A 79 30.25 1.36 -4.68
N TRP A 80 30.84 2.51 -5.01
CA TRP A 80 31.45 2.77 -6.32
C TRP A 80 32.97 2.69 -6.24
N THR A 81 33.60 2.30 -7.35
CA THR A 81 35.05 2.33 -7.53
C THR A 81 35.40 3.42 -8.52
N ARG A 82 36.32 4.31 -8.16
CA ARG A 82 36.87 5.30 -9.11
C ARG A 82 37.79 4.59 -10.10
N VAL A 83 37.52 4.73 -11.39
CA VAL A 83 38.36 4.19 -12.47
C VAL A 83 39.54 5.14 -12.72
N SER A 84 39.24 6.39 -13.08
CA SER A 84 40.25 7.43 -13.33
C SER A 84 39.57 8.80 -13.44
N SER A 85 40.37 9.85 -13.63
CA SER A 85 39.86 11.16 -14.06
C SER A 85 40.71 11.76 -15.17
N ARG A 86 40.10 12.68 -15.91
CA ARG A 86 40.72 13.39 -17.02
C ARG A 86 40.34 14.86 -16.94
N LEU A 87 41.34 15.67 -16.66
CA LEU A 87 41.24 17.12 -16.63
C LEU A 87 41.59 17.70 -18.02
N SER A 88 40.72 18.58 -18.52
CA SER A 88 40.91 19.42 -19.69
C SER A 88 41.11 20.85 -19.25
N SER A 89 42.29 21.42 -19.56
CA SER A 89 42.75 22.72 -19.06
C SER A 89 42.68 22.81 -17.52
N THR A 90 42.66 23.99 -16.91
CA THR A 90 42.48 24.14 -15.45
C THR A 90 41.01 24.04 -15.00
N ASP A 91 40.09 23.75 -15.91
CA ASP A 91 38.71 24.23 -15.82
C ASP A 91 37.62 23.19 -16.10
N THR A 92 37.90 22.02 -16.66
CA THR A 92 36.86 21.01 -16.95
C THR A 92 37.41 19.63 -16.66
N GLU A 93 36.79 18.86 -15.79
CA GLU A 93 37.26 17.50 -15.47
C GLU A 93 36.13 16.48 -15.53
N THR A 94 36.44 15.29 -16.03
CA THR A 94 35.58 14.12 -15.96
C THR A 94 36.19 13.06 -15.08
N ILE A 95 35.41 12.51 -14.15
CA ILE A 95 35.75 11.30 -13.38
C ILE A 95 34.85 10.17 -13.89
N LEU A 96 35.43 9.00 -14.12
CA LEU A 96 34.68 7.77 -14.37
C LEU A 96 34.67 6.91 -13.10
N TYR A 97 33.48 6.56 -12.65
CA TYR A 97 33.26 5.55 -11.62
C TYR A 97 32.62 4.30 -12.23
N ARG A 98 32.88 3.15 -11.61
CA ARG A 98 32.21 1.88 -11.92
C ARG A 98 31.58 1.26 -10.68
N LYS A 99 30.52 0.48 -10.88
CA LYS A 99 29.88 -0.34 -9.85
C LYS A 99 29.22 -1.55 -10.52
N VAL A 100 29.24 -2.72 -9.86
CA VAL A 100 28.33 -3.82 -10.18
C VAL A 100 27.09 -3.68 -9.32
N ALA A 101 25.92 -3.69 -9.95
CA ALA A 101 24.65 -3.44 -9.30
C ALA A 101 24.27 -4.58 -8.35
N THR A 102 23.62 -4.20 -7.26
CA THR A 102 23.05 -5.10 -6.25
C THR A 102 21.52 -4.93 -6.20
N ALA A 103 20.78 -5.83 -5.54
CA ALA A 103 19.33 -5.74 -5.39
C ALA A 103 18.82 -4.38 -4.86
N THR A 104 19.68 -3.60 -4.20
CA THR A 104 19.30 -2.32 -3.58
C THR A 104 19.54 -1.09 -4.46
N ASP A 105 20.10 -1.26 -5.66
CA ASP A 105 20.50 -0.15 -6.52
C ASP A 105 19.38 0.36 -7.44
N ALA A 106 18.52 -0.52 -7.94
CA ALA A 106 17.45 -0.15 -8.86
C ALA A 106 16.54 0.94 -8.26
N GLY A 107 16.33 2.04 -8.99
CA GLY A 107 15.52 3.18 -8.53
C GLY A 107 16.18 4.07 -7.47
N ARG A 108 17.40 3.74 -7.00
CA ARG A 108 18.08 4.51 -5.95
C ARG A 108 18.65 5.83 -6.49
N SER A 109 18.55 6.89 -5.69
CA SER A 109 19.20 8.18 -5.99
C SER A 109 20.69 8.14 -5.61
N GLN A 110 21.57 8.13 -6.61
CA GLN A 110 23.01 8.19 -6.42
C GLN A 110 23.47 9.65 -6.30
N ALA A 111 24.08 9.99 -5.16
CA ALA A 111 24.65 11.31 -4.90
C ALA A 111 26.16 11.36 -5.16
N VAL A 112 26.65 12.52 -5.60
CA VAL A 112 28.07 12.87 -5.69
C VAL A 112 28.25 14.26 -5.10
N ASP A 113 29.05 14.35 -4.03
CA ASP A 113 29.28 15.57 -3.29
C ASP A 113 30.58 16.27 -3.72
N PHE A 114 30.49 17.57 -3.92
CA PHE A 114 31.58 18.45 -4.27
C PHE A 114 31.88 19.36 -3.07
N THR A 115 33.10 19.87 -2.94
CA THR A 115 33.41 20.84 -1.85
C THR A 115 32.85 22.24 -2.07
N ALA A 116 32.33 22.54 -3.26
CA ALA A 116 31.73 23.84 -3.59
C ALA A 116 30.69 23.71 -4.71
N THR A 117 29.81 24.70 -4.81
CA THR A 117 28.82 24.81 -5.89
C THR A 117 29.51 24.76 -7.25
N THR A 118 29.19 23.71 -8.01
CA THR A 118 29.84 23.38 -9.28
C THR A 118 28.78 23.02 -10.30
N LYS A 119 28.98 23.44 -11.56
CA LYS A 119 28.15 22.93 -12.65
C LYS A 119 28.71 21.58 -13.07
N ALA A 120 27.90 20.54 -12.94
CA ALA A 120 28.30 19.21 -13.34
C ALA A 120 27.16 18.51 -14.07
N SER A 121 27.55 17.58 -14.92
CA SER A 121 26.68 16.55 -15.47
C SER A 121 27.07 15.19 -14.91
N LEU A 122 26.09 14.46 -14.40
CA LEU A 122 26.20 13.04 -14.09
C LEU A 122 25.52 12.29 -15.24
N MET A 123 26.21 11.32 -15.81
CA MET A 123 25.67 10.40 -16.81
C MET A 123 25.96 8.97 -16.39
N LEU A 124 24.90 8.21 -16.16
CA LEU A 124 24.91 6.81 -15.76
C LEU A 124 24.50 5.94 -16.94
N LEU A 125 25.27 4.89 -17.21
CA LEU A 125 24.99 3.87 -18.21
C LEU A 125 25.00 2.49 -17.52
N ALA A 126 24.03 1.65 -17.82
CA ALA A 126 23.92 0.29 -17.30
C ALA A 126 24.04 -0.73 -18.44
N TYR A 127 24.87 -1.75 -18.24
CA TYR A 127 25.09 -2.85 -19.18
C TYR A 127 24.95 -4.19 -18.47
N ASP A 128 24.34 -5.14 -19.18
CA ASP A 128 24.20 -6.54 -18.80
C ASP A 128 25.33 -7.38 -19.41
N GLY A 129 25.59 -8.57 -18.86
CA GLY A 129 26.51 -9.57 -19.43
C GLY A 129 28.00 -9.22 -19.34
N THR A 130 28.37 -8.35 -18.40
CA THR A 130 29.77 -7.96 -18.16
C THR A 130 30.38 -8.74 -17.01
N ASP A 131 31.69 -8.97 -17.04
CA ASP A 131 32.45 -9.59 -15.93
C ASP A 131 32.19 -8.89 -14.58
N ASP A 132 31.68 -9.63 -13.59
CA ASP A 132 31.30 -9.13 -12.27
C ASP A 132 32.49 -8.62 -11.43
N ALA A 133 33.69 -9.15 -11.66
CA ALA A 133 34.88 -8.72 -10.92
C ALA A 133 35.56 -7.54 -11.62
N ASN A 134 35.63 -7.59 -12.95
CA ASN A 134 36.40 -6.68 -13.78
C ASN A 134 35.62 -6.24 -15.04
N PRO A 135 34.51 -5.52 -14.86
CA PRO A 135 33.62 -5.18 -15.96
C PRO A 135 34.24 -4.21 -16.98
N ILE A 136 35.29 -3.50 -16.58
CA ILE A 136 36.09 -2.65 -17.47
C ILE A 136 37.46 -3.32 -17.63
N GLY A 137 37.75 -3.81 -18.84
CA GLY A 137 39.02 -4.43 -19.17
C GLY A 137 40.11 -3.40 -19.46
N THR A 138 39.84 -2.49 -20.40
CA THR A 138 40.72 -1.35 -20.70
C THR A 138 39.92 -0.06 -20.83
N PHE A 139 40.58 1.07 -20.63
CA PHE A 139 40.02 2.37 -20.98
C PHE A 139 41.14 3.29 -21.47
N ALA A 140 40.76 4.28 -22.26
CA ALA A 140 41.63 5.36 -22.66
C ALA A 140 40.87 6.68 -22.55
N SER A 141 41.58 7.76 -22.23
CA SER A 141 40.97 9.09 -22.14
C SER A 141 41.90 10.17 -22.65
N ALA A 142 41.32 11.22 -23.23
CA ALA A 142 42.02 12.37 -23.76
C ALA A 142 41.34 13.67 -23.31
N ALA A 143 42.08 14.76 -23.37
CA ALA A 143 41.56 16.10 -23.16
C ALA A 143 41.81 16.93 -24.41
N GLU A 144 40.84 17.74 -24.78
CA GLU A 144 40.97 18.75 -25.80
C GLU A 144 41.38 20.07 -25.15
N THR A 145 42.34 20.75 -25.77
CA THR A 145 42.77 22.11 -25.39
C THR A 145 42.72 23.08 -26.57
N THR A 146 42.53 22.59 -27.79
CA THR A 146 42.36 23.39 -28.99
C THR A 146 40.89 23.73 -29.19
N ASN A 147 40.59 24.99 -29.50
CA ASN A 147 39.22 25.43 -29.71
C ASN A 147 38.66 24.93 -31.05
N ARG A 148 37.91 23.81 -31.02
CA ARG A 148 37.25 23.21 -32.19
C ARG A 148 35.96 22.51 -31.76
N ALA A 149 35.10 22.24 -32.73
CA ALA A 149 33.81 21.56 -32.52
C ALA A 149 33.93 20.02 -32.56
N THR A 150 35.01 19.49 -33.14
CA THR A 150 35.25 18.06 -33.24
C THR A 150 36.09 17.57 -32.07
N HIS A 151 35.65 16.49 -31.43
CA HIS A 151 36.31 15.89 -30.28
C HIS A 151 36.50 14.39 -30.51
N THR A 152 37.75 13.93 -30.43
CA THR A 152 38.13 12.56 -30.78
C THR A 152 38.50 11.77 -29.54
N THR A 153 37.82 10.65 -29.30
CA THR A 153 38.25 9.69 -28.27
C THR A 153 39.56 9.03 -28.68
N PRO A 154 40.46 8.70 -27.72
CA PRO A 154 41.59 7.85 -28.02
C PRO A 154 41.13 6.42 -28.37
N GLY A 155 41.91 5.71 -29.18
CA GLY A 155 41.70 4.27 -29.36
C GLY A 155 42.00 3.49 -28.07
N ALA A 156 41.48 2.26 -27.98
CA ALA A 156 41.71 1.36 -26.86
C ALA A 156 41.88 -0.08 -27.35
N ASN A 157 42.62 -0.91 -26.60
CA ASN A 157 42.81 -2.31 -26.95
C ASN A 157 41.65 -3.18 -26.42
N VAL A 158 41.05 -3.95 -27.32
CA VAL A 158 40.00 -4.94 -27.03
C VAL A 158 40.65 -6.31 -26.94
N ALA A 159 40.91 -6.78 -25.72
CA ALA A 159 41.60 -8.04 -25.48
C ALA A 159 40.67 -9.26 -25.61
N THR A 160 39.41 -9.11 -25.20
CA THR A 160 38.43 -10.21 -25.10
C THR A 160 37.40 -10.10 -26.22
N ALA A 161 37.15 -11.21 -26.93
CA ALA A 161 36.05 -11.27 -27.90
C ALA A 161 34.71 -11.13 -27.17
N GLY A 162 33.73 -10.43 -27.77
CA GLY A 162 32.45 -10.12 -27.12
C GLY A 162 32.42 -8.78 -26.38
N SER A 163 33.57 -8.14 -26.18
CA SER A 163 33.66 -6.83 -25.53
C SER A 163 32.90 -5.72 -26.26
N TYR A 164 32.28 -4.82 -25.50
CA TYR A 164 31.65 -3.61 -26.01
C TYR A 164 32.56 -2.40 -25.80
N VAL A 165 32.52 -1.45 -26.72
CA VAL A 165 33.29 -0.20 -26.63
C VAL A 165 32.34 0.97 -26.45
N VAL A 166 32.37 1.56 -25.26
CA VAL A 166 31.61 2.76 -24.91
C VAL A 166 32.48 3.99 -25.17
N SER A 167 31.96 4.94 -25.92
CA SER A 167 32.58 6.24 -26.16
C SER A 167 31.81 7.33 -25.44
N TYR A 168 32.54 8.27 -24.83
CA TYR A 168 31.96 9.39 -24.11
C TYR A 168 32.71 10.68 -24.44
N TRP A 169 31.94 11.75 -24.66
CA TRP A 169 32.46 13.09 -24.89
C TRP A 169 31.75 14.06 -23.95
N ALA A 170 32.50 14.97 -23.36
CA ALA A 170 31.95 16.09 -22.62
C ALA A 170 32.68 17.38 -22.97
N ASP A 171 31.97 18.49 -23.04
CA ASP A 171 32.55 19.82 -23.20
C ASP A 171 32.00 20.82 -22.18
N LYS A 172 32.77 21.88 -21.97
CA LYS A 172 32.34 23.09 -21.26
C LYS A 172 32.20 24.21 -22.27
N SER A 173 30.97 24.63 -22.54
CA SER A 173 30.69 25.71 -23.47
C SER A 173 29.32 26.31 -23.21
N SER A 174 29.25 27.65 -23.20
CA SER A 174 27.95 28.35 -23.17
C SER A 174 27.23 28.29 -24.52
N ALA A 175 27.87 27.81 -25.58
CA ALA A 175 27.34 27.77 -26.93
C ALA A 175 26.88 26.37 -27.38
N THR A 176 27.43 25.29 -26.80
CA THR A 176 27.09 23.91 -27.22
C THR A 176 25.67 23.53 -26.83
N THR A 177 24.84 23.20 -27.82
CA THR A 177 23.41 22.87 -27.71
C THR A 177 23.08 21.46 -28.18
N GLY A 178 24.05 20.74 -28.75
CA GLY A 178 23.83 19.39 -29.28
C GLY A 178 25.13 18.74 -29.73
N TRP A 179 25.02 17.45 -30.04
CA TRP A 179 26.12 16.60 -30.48
C TRP A 179 25.70 15.75 -31.68
N THR A 180 26.62 15.57 -32.61
CA THR A 180 26.49 14.65 -33.73
C THR A 180 27.51 13.53 -33.55
N LEU A 181 27.03 12.30 -33.45
CA LEU A 181 27.86 11.11 -33.29
C LEU A 181 28.50 10.66 -34.62
N PRO A 182 29.64 9.97 -34.58
CA PRO A 182 30.20 9.35 -35.79
C PRO A 182 29.29 8.22 -36.29
N ALA A 183 29.37 7.94 -37.59
CA ALA A 183 28.58 6.88 -38.22
C ALA A 183 28.80 5.51 -37.55
N GLY A 184 27.73 4.71 -37.48
CA GLY A 184 27.75 3.38 -36.85
C GLY A 184 27.80 3.41 -35.32
N GLN A 185 27.57 4.56 -34.67
CA GLN A 185 27.37 4.64 -33.23
C GLN A 185 25.88 4.76 -32.88
N THR A 186 25.48 4.07 -31.82
CA THR A 186 24.16 4.21 -31.19
C THR A 186 24.29 5.14 -29.99
N GLN A 187 23.55 6.24 -29.99
CA GLN A 187 23.49 7.13 -28.82
C GLN A 187 22.82 6.41 -27.66
N ARG A 188 23.49 6.38 -26.50
CA ARG A 188 22.92 5.83 -25.26
C ARG A 188 22.35 6.91 -24.37
N SER A 189 23.04 8.03 -24.24
CA SER A 189 22.56 9.15 -23.45
C SER A 189 23.16 10.46 -23.93
N ILE A 190 22.44 11.56 -23.69
CA ILE A 190 22.89 12.92 -23.94
C ILE A 190 22.43 13.82 -22.79
N SER A 191 23.32 14.69 -22.34
CA SER A 191 23.08 15.67 -21.29
C SER A 191 23.46 17.07 -21.79
N LEU A 192 22.49 17.99 -21.74
CA LEU A 192 22.65 19.36 -22.22
C LEU A 192 22.39 20.30 -21.03
N GLY A 193 23.45 20.64 -20.28
CA GLY A 193 23.32 21.56 -19.15
C GLY A 193 22.81 22.95 -19.56
N THR A 194 22.63 23.85 -18.59
CA THR A 194 22.09 25.19 -18.85
C THR A 194 22.92 26.34 -18.25
N GLY A 195 22.72 27.53 -18.83
CA GLY A 195 23.41 28.76 -18.43
C GLY A 195 24.89 28.83 -18.83
N PRO A 196 25.60 29.89 -18.40
CA PRO A 196 26.99 30.13 -18.77
C PRO A 196 27.94 29.05 -18.24
N GLY A 197 28.92 28.62 -19.04
CA GLY A 197 29.91 27.63 -18.63
C GLY A 197 29.30 26.29 -18.21
N ARG A 198 28.16 25.92 -18.83
CA ARG A 198 27.52 24.61 -18.65
C ARG A 198 28.42 23.47 -19.13
N ILE A 199 28.11 22.28 -18.64
CA ILE A 199 28.63 21.03 -19.18
C ILE A 199 27.59 20.43 -20.10
N THR A 200 28.04 19.97 -21.26
CA THR A 200 27.26 19.06 -22.09
C THR A 200 28.04 17.78 -22.32
N SER A 201 27.35 16.67 -22.50
CA SER A 201 27.98 15.38 -22.75
C SER A 201 27.09 14.43 -23.54
N VAL A 202 27.72 13.48 -24.22
CA VAL A 202 27.04 12.42 -24.96
C VAL A 202 27.83 11.12 -24.81
N ALA A 203 27.11 10.00 -24.70
CA ALA A 203 27.68 8.66 -24.70
C ALA A 203 27.08 7.80 -25.82
N SER A 204 27.90 6.94 -26.40
CA SER A 204 27.49 5.99 -27.42
C SER A 204 28.25 4.68 -27.34
N ASP A 205 27.75 3.67 -28.03
CA ASP A 205 28.48 2.43 -28.32
C ASP A 205 28.17 1.94 -29.75
N LEU A 206 28.62 0.74 -30.11
CA LEU A 206 28.37 0.11 -31.41
C LEU A 206 27.03 -0.64 -31.51
N ASN A 207 26.33 -0.85 -30.39
CA ASN A 207 25.22 -1.79 -30.24
C ASN A 207 25.55 -3.20 -30.76
N ALA A 208 26.83 -3.57 -30.71
CA ALA A 208 27.39 -4.83 -31.15
C ALA A 208 28.78 -5.01 -30.52
N PRO A 209 29.28 -6.25 -30.41
CA PRO A 209 30.66 -6.51 -29.98
C PRO A 209 31.67 -5.78 -30.87
N ALA A 210 32.71 -5.23 -30.23
CA ALA A 210 33.85 -4.69 -30.94
C ALA A 210 34.79 -5.81 -31.38
N PRO A 211 35.41 -5.71 -32.56
CA PRO A 211 36.48 -6.61 -32.96
C PRO A 211 37.63 -6.61 -31.95
N THR A 212 38.27 -7.77 -31.74
CA THR A 212 39.48 -7.85 -30.92
C THR A 212 40.65 -7.11 -31.57
N GLY A 213 41.55 -6.59 -30.74
CA GLY A 213 42.66 -5.72 -31.15
C GLY A 213 42.36 -4.24 -30.95
N ALA A 214 42.96 -3.37 -31.76
CA ALA A 214 42.84 -1.93 -31.58
C ALA A 214 41.45 -1.42 -32.03
N SER A 215 40.63 -0.97 -31.07
CA SER A 215 39.44 -0.17 -31.38
C SER A 215 39.88 1.22 -31.82
N PRO A 216 39.42 1.71 -32.99
CA PRO A 216 39.83 3.00 -33.51
C PRO A 216 39.29 4.16 -32.66
N ALA A 217 39.98 5.30 -32.76
CA ALA A 217 39.52 6.59 -32.26
C ALA A 217 38.18 6.99 -32.91
N ARG A 218 37.28 7.64 -32.15
CA ARG A 218 35.96 8.07 -32.63
C ARG A 218 35.76 9.56 -32.43
N THR A 219 35.27 10.24 -33.45
CA THR A 219 35.07 11.70 -33.42
C THR A 219 33.59 12.04 -33.38
N ALA A 220 33.16 12.70 -32.31
CA ALA A 220 31.85 13.35 -32.24
C ALA A 220 32.01 14.86 -32.48
N THR A 221 30.97 15.51 -32.98
CA THR A 221 30.96 16.95 -33.28
C THR A 221 29.94 17.65 -32.39
N ALA A 222 30.41 18.54 -31.52
CA ALA A 222 29.56 19.46 -30.77
C ALA A 222 29.00 20.55 -31.68
N SER A 223 27.84 21.13 -31.37
CA SER A 223 27.26 22.22 -32.16
C SER A 223 28.00 23.55 -32.05
N ALA A 224 29.00 23.65 -31.17
CA ALA A 224 29.91 24.79 -31.06
C ALA A 224 31.33 24.34 -30.73
N ALA A 225 32.32 25.20 -31.02
CA ALA A 225 33.70 24.92 -30.68
C ALA A 225 33.99 25.14 -29.18
N SER A 226 34.82 24.27 -28.60
CA SER A 226 35.37 24.44 -27.26
C SER A 226 36.77 23.85 -27.15
N GLY A 227 37.69 24.57 -26.51
CA GLY A 227 38.99 24.04 -26.09
C GLY A 227 38.95 23.42 -24.70
N LYS A 228 37.76 23.06 -24.21
CA LYS A 228 37.53 22.55 -22.85
C LYS A 228 36.67 21.29 -22.91
N ALA A 229 37.23 20.21 -23.43
CA ALA A 229 36.52 18.94 -23.58
C ALA A 229 37.35 17.74 -23.10
N THR A 230 36.66 16.70 -22.67
CA THR A 230 37.22 15.42 -22.23
C THR A 230 36.56 14.30 -23.01
N MET A 231 37.36 13.29 -23.37
CA MET A 231 36.93 12.18 -24.20
C MET A 231 37.36 10.87 -23.57
N TRP A 232 36.51 9.85 -23.62
CA TRP A 232 36.77 8.53 -23.03
C TRP A 232 36.35 7.42 -23.98
N THR A 233 37.16 6.38 -24.00
CA THR A 233 36.85 5.07 -24.57
C THR A 233 36.95 4.06 -23.44
N VAL A 234 35.88 3.31 -23.19
CA VAL A 234 35.80 2.29 -22.14
C VAL A 234 35.48 0.96 -22.81
N VAL A 235 36.32 -0.04 -22.58
CA VAL A 235 36.12 -1.41 -23.09
C VAL A 235 35.51 -2.24 -21.97
N LEU A 236 34.27 -2.67 -22.19
CA LEU A 236 33.56 -3.57 -21.29
C LEU A 236 33.98 -5.01 -21.56
N THR A 237 34.29 -5.76 -20.52
CA THR A 237 34.67 -7.18 -20.61
C THR A 237 33.40 -8.03 -20.48
N PRO A 238 33.13 -8.97 -21.40
CA PRO A 238 32.01 -9.89 -21.23
C PRO A 238 32.30 -10.85 -20.09
N ASP A 239 31.27 -11.31 -19.41
CA ASP A 239 31.42 -12.31 -18.36
C ASP A 239 31.83 -13.67 -18.94
N PRO A 240 33.02 -14.21 -18.62
CA PRO A 240 33.49 -15.50 -19.13
C PRO A 240 32.67 -16.69 -18.63
N ASP A 241 31.97 -16.54 -17.50
CA ASP A 241 31.21 -17.60 -16.83
C ASP A 241 29.68 -17.39 -16.95
N SER A 242 29.25 -16.53 -17.88
CA SER A 242 27.83 -16.29 -18.14
C SER A 242 27.14 -17.54 -18.71
N GLU A 243 26.68 -18.42 -17.83
CA GLU A 243 25.65 -19.39 -18.17
C GLU A 243 24.36 -18.63 -18.50
N PRO A 244 23.67 -18.94 -19.61
CA PRO A 244 22.43 -18.28 -19.97
C PRO A 244 21.44 -18.32 -18.81
N ASN A 245 20.86 -17.18 -18.43
CA ASN A 245 19.91 -17.17 -17.32
C ASN A 245 18.75 -18.13 -17.58
N VAL A 246 18.51 -19.06 -16.65
CA VAL A 246 17.46 -20.08 -16.72
C VAL A 246 16.29 -19.63 -15.86
N ALA A 247 15.07 -19.73 -16.39
CA ALA A 247 13.90 -19.29 -15.64
C ALA A 247 13.78 -20.05 -14.29
N PRO A 248 13.41 -19.36 -13.20
CA PRO A 248 13.26 -20.01 -11.91
C PRO A 248 12.13 -21.03 -11.93
N VAL A 249 12.18 -21.99 -11.00
CA VAL A 249 11.15 -23.02 -10.82
C VAL A 249 10.22 -22.62 -9.69
N ALA A 250 9.01 -22.18 -10.04
CA ALA A 250 7.96 -21.88 -9.07
C ALA A 250 7.43 -23.18 -8.43
N SER A 251 7.27 -23.17 -7.12
CA SER A 251 6.67 -24.26 -6.35
C SER A 251 5.98 -23.72 -5.12
N PHE A 252 4.78 -24.21 -4.82
CA PHE A 252 4.04 -23.75 -3.64
C PHE A 252 3.09 -24.76 -3.02
N THR A 253 2.76 -24.49 -1.76
CA THR A 253 1.68 -25.13 -1.01
C THR A 253 0.50 -24.18 -0.77
N ALA A 254 -0.69 -24.75 -0.64
CA ALA A 254 -1.91 -24.01 -0.36
C ALA A 254 -2.74 -24.77 0.67
N THR A 255 -3.09 -24.09 1.76
CA THR A 255 -3.87 -24.62 2.88
C THR A 255 -5.13 -23.78 3.05
N CYS A 256 -6.31 -24.39 2.87
CA CYS A 256 -7.60 -23.71 2.85
C CYS A 256 -8.56 -24.34 3.86
N PRO A 257 -8.47 -24.01 5.16
CA PRO A 257 -9.35 -24.57 6.18
C PRO A 257 -10.84 -24.20 5.96
N GLN A 258 -11.12 -22.99 5.44
CA GLN A 258 -12.45 -22.52 5.03
C GLN A 258 -12.30 -21.51 3.87
N ALA A 259 -12.98 -20.36 3.91
CA ALA A 259 -12.91 -19.32 2.88
C ALA A 259 -11.52 -18.70 2.74
N THR A 260 -10.72 -18.71 3.80
CA THR A 260 -9.36 -18.16 3.82
C THR A 260 -8.35 -19.24 3.49
N CYS A 261 -7.60 -19.04 2.41
CA CYS A 261 -6.45 -19.84 2.01
C CYS A 261 -5.15 -19.13 2.40
N THR A 262 -4.19 -19.92 2.88
CA THR A 262 -2.79 -19.52 3.05
C THR A 262 -1.96 -20.22 2.00
N VAL A 263 -1.09 -19.48 1.32
CA VAL A 263 -0.16 -20.01 0.32
C VAL A 263 1.28 -19.76 0.73
N ASP A 264 2.16 -20.69 0.40
CA ASP A 264 3.58 -20.66 0.74
C ASP A 264 4.42 -21.16 -0.44
N ALA A 265 5.22 -20.26 -1.00
CA ALA A 265 6.12 -20.50 -2.13
C ALA A 265 7.60 -20.70 -1.72
N SER A 266 7.89 -20.93 -0.44
CA SER A 266 9.26 -21.13 0.07
C SER A 266 10.01 -22.30 -0.60
N GLY A 267 9.28 -23.22 -1.24
CA GLY A 267 9.86 -24.30 -2.04
C GLY A 267 10.26 -23.91 -3.47
N SER A 268 10.07 -22.65 -3.90
CA SER A 268 10.51 -22.17 -5.21
C SER A 268 12.04 -22.03 -5.24
N THR A 269 12.66 -22.39 -6.35
CA THR A 269 14.12 -22.46 -6.48
C THR A 269 14.59 -21.80 -7.76
N ASP A 270 15.85 -21.38 -7.76
CA ASP A 270 16.55 -20.92 -8.95
C ASP A 270 17.98 -21.48 -8.97
N THR A 271 18.55 -21.66 -10.15
CA THR A 271 19.88 -22.25 -10.33
C THR A 271 20.93 -21.16 -10.17
N PRO A 272 21.91 -21.29 -9.26
CA PRO A 272 22.96 -20.30 -9.09
C PRO A 272 23.66 -19.96 -10.43
N PRO A 273 23.97 -18.68 -10.69
CA PRO A 273 23.90 -17.54 -9.76
C PRO A 273 22.49 -16.95 -9.54
N GLY A 274 21.47 -17.46 -10.23
CA GLY A 274 20.08 -17.03 -10.09
C GLY A 274 19.52 -17.18 -8.68
N THR A 275 18.75 -16.20 -8.23
CA THR A 275 18.00 -16.25 -6.97
C THR A 275 16.60 -15.67 -7.15
N VAL A 276 15.58 -16.29 -6.55
CA VAL A 276 14.20 -15.78 -6.62
C VAL A 276 14.06 -14.47 -5.83
N THR A 277 13.62 -13.40 -6.49
CA THR A 277 13.49 -12.06 -5.88
C THR A 277 12.05 -11.59 -5.72
N SER A 278 11.11 -12.13 -6.50
CA SER A 278 9.70 -11.74 -6.40
C SER A 278 8.73 -12.89 -6.64
N TYR A 279 7.56 -12.76 -6.04
CA TYR A 279 6.47 -13.73 -6.06
C TYR A 279 5.19 -12.98 -6.40
N ALA A 280 4.53 -13.39 -7.48
CA ALA A 280 3.27 -12.84 -7.93
C ALA A 280 2.20 -13.93 -7.89
N TRP A 281 1.20 -13.72 -7.05
CA TRP A 281 0.05 -14.61 -6.88
C TRP A 281 -1.15 -14.09 -7.66
N ASP A 282 -1.87 -14.99 -8.31
CA ASP A 282 -3.24 -14.77 -8.77
C ASP A 282 -4.12 -15.85 -8.13
N PHE A 283 -5.12 -15.43 -7.37
CA PHE A 283 -5.98 -16.33 -6.62
C PHE A 283 -7.12 -16.95 -7.45
N GLY A 284 -7.24 -16.58 -8.73
CA GLY A 284 -8.22 -17.15 -9.67
C GLY A 284 -9.64 -16.58 -9.52
N ASP A 285 -9.80 -15.49 -8.76
CA ASP A 285 -11.06 -14.74 -8.62
C ASP A 285 -10.92 -13.26 -9.04
N GLY A 286 -9.84 -12.93 -9.74
CA GLY A 286 -9.51 -11.58 -10.20
C GLY A 286 -8.70 -10.76 -9.19
N THR A 287 -8.38 -11.32 -8.02
CA THR A 287 -7.48 -10.70 -7.04
C THR A 287 -6.07 -11.28 -7.13
N THR A 288 -5.09 -10.46 -6.73
CA THR A 288 -3.66 -10.80 -6.79
C THR A 288 -2.98 -10.58 -5.43
N GLY A 289 -1.82 -11.18 -5.24
CA GLY A 289 -1.00 -11.04 -4.04
C GLY A 289 0.49 -11.04 -4.36
N THR A 290 1.32 -10.72 -3.38
CA THR A 290 2.79 -10.77 -3.50
C THR A 290 3.44 -11.36 -2.25
N GLY A 291 4.71 -11.73 -2.35
CA GLY A 291 5.52 -12.24 -1.25
C GLY A 291 5.61 -13.77 -1.20
N VAL A 292 6.61 -14.29 -0.47
CA VAL A 292 6.86 -15.75 -0.33
C VAL A 292 5.62 -16.47 0.21
N THR A 293 4.92 -15.84 1.16
CA THR A 293 3.65 -16.31 1.71
C THR A 293 2.57 -15.26 1.50
N ALA A 294 1.34 -15.68 1.23
CA ALA A 294 0.19 -14.79 1.15
C ALA A 294 -1.06 -15.44 1.74
N THR A 295 -2.02 -14.60 2.13
CA THR A 295 -3.34 -15.02 2.62
C THR A 295 -4.41 -14.41 1.73
N HIS A 296 -5.39 -15.21 1.30
CA HIS A 296 -6.53 -14.73 0.52
C HIS A 296 -7.83 -15.34 1.00
N THR A 297 -8.89 -14.52 1.04
CA THR A 297 -10.23 -14.97 1.45
C THR A 297 -11.18 -14.89 0.28
N TYR A 298 -11.71 -16.04 -0.13
CA TYR A 298 -12.66 -16.14 -1.22
C TYR A 298 -14.08 -15.82 -0.77
N ALA A 299 -14.76 -14.95 -1.53
CA ALA A 299 -16.15 -14.57 -1.26
C ALA A 299 -17.16 -15.71 -1.52
N ASN A 300 -16.82 -16.63 -2.44
CA ASN A 300 -17.70 -17.71 -2.88
C ASN A 300 -17.01 -19.05 -2.73
N ALA A 301 -17.73 -20.04 -2.19
CA ALA A 301 -17.31 -21.44 -2.18
C ALA A 301 -17.08 -21.98 -3.60
N GLY A 302 -16.40 -23.12 -3.68
CA GLY A 302 -16.14 -23.84 -4.91
C GLY A 302 -14.65 -24.01 -5.19
N SER A 303 -14.38 -24.60 -6.35
CA SER A 303 -13.02 -24.84 -6.83
C SER A 303 -12.37 -23.52 -7.23
N LYS A 304 -11.16 -23.25 -6.72
CA LYS A 304 -10.35 -22.08 -7.05
C LYS A 304 -9.00 -22.53 -7.59
N THR A 305 -8.54 -21.92 -8.68
CA THR A 305 -7.23 -22.19 -9.24
C THR A 305 -6.31 -21.04 -8.87
N ILE A 306 -5.41 -21.28 -7.93
CA ILE A 306 -4.37 -20.34 -7.54
C ILE A 306 -3.20 -20.53 -8.50
N SER A 307 -2.63 -19.43 -8.98
CA SER A 307 -1.42 -19.44 -9.80
C SER A 307 -0.31 -18.59 -9.17
N LEU A 308 0.92 -19.01 -9.42
CA LEU A 308 2.15 -18.37 -8.97
C LEU A 308 3.08 -18.18 -10.17
N VAL A 309 3.63 -16.98 -10.27
CA VAL A 309 4.81 -16.68 -11.08
C VAL A 309 5.89 -16.14 -10.15
N VAL A 310 7.09 -16.70 -10.21
CA VAL A 310 8.26 -16.16 -9.49
C VAL A 310 9.23 -15.55 -10.49
N THR A 311 9.92 -14.49 -10.10
CA THR A 311 10.95 -13.83 -10.93
C THR A 311 12.27 -13.85 -10.20
N ASP A 312 13.35 -14.12 -10.92
CA ASP A 312 14.71 -14.12 -10.39
C ASP A 312 15.33 -12.71 -10.29
N ASN A 313 16.55 -12.64 -9.78
CA ASN A 313 17.36 -11.43 -9.64
C ASN A 313 17.85 -10.86 -10.98
N GLN A 314 17.82 -11.68 -12.02
CA GLN A 314 18.14 -11.31 -13.40
C GLN A 314 16.88 -10.96 -14.20
N GLY A 315 15.71 -10.87 -13.55
CA GLY A 315 14.44 -10.41 -14.09
C GLY A 315 13.74 -11.39 -15.03
N LEU A 316 14.14 -12.67 -15.06
CA LEU A 316 13.44 -13.72 -15.81
C LEU A 316 12.37 -14.37 -14.94
N ALA A 317 11.19 -14.56 -15.52
CA ALA A 317 10.02 -15.09 -14.82
C ALA A 317 9.81 -16.57 -15.11
N SER A 318 9.35 -17.32 -14.11
CA SER A 318 8.92 -18.70 -14.26
C SER A 318 7.67 -18.80 -15.15
N PRO A 319 7.42 -19.95 -15.79
CA PRO A 319 6.07 -20.31 -16.20
C PRO A 319 5.10 -20.26 -15.01
N SER A 320 3.82 -20.01 -15.29
CA SER A 320 2.78 -20.02 -14.26
C SER A 320 2.60 -21.42 -13.70
N THR A 321 2.81 -21.59 -12.39
CA THR A 321 2.51 -22.83 -11.67
C THR A 321 1.15 -22.70 -11.01
N THR A 322 0.29 -23.71 -11.16
CA THR A 322 -1.10 -23.65 -10.67
C THR A 322 -1.43 -24.76 -9.68
N ARG A 323 -2.31 -24.47 -8.74
CA ARG A 323 -2.92 -25.47 -7.86
C ARG A 323 -4.40 -25.17 -7.68
N THR A 324 -5.22 -26.22 -7.82
CA THR A 324 -6.65 -26.14 -7.54
C THR A 324 -6.92 -26.49 -6.09
N VAL A 325 -7.64 -25.61 -5.39
CA VAL A 325 -8.09 -25.81 -4.01
C VAL A 325 -9.62 -25.76 -3.96
N SER A 326 -10.22 -26.61 -3.13
CA SER A 326 -11.67 -26.57 -2.88
C SER A 326 -11.93 -25.72 -1.65
N VAL A 327 -12.60 -24.59 -1.86
CA VAL A 327 -12.92 -23.67 -0.79
C VAL A 327 -14.35 -23.90 -0.34
N THR A 328 -14.53 -24.10 0.96
CA THR A 328 -15.83 -24.09 1.60
C THR A 328 -16.01 -22.75 2.29
N THR A 329 -17.07 -22.02 1.95
CA THR A 329 -17.52 -20.94 2.82
C THR A 329 -18.32 -21.58 3.96
N PRO A 330 -18.33 -20.98 5.16
CA PRO A 330 -19.39 -21.25 6.12
C PRO A 330 -20.74 -21.17 5.39
N PRO A 331 -21.77 -21.93 5.80
CA PRO A 331 -23.13 -21.68 5.34
C PRO A 331 -23.38 -20.17 5.42
N PRO A 332 -24.07 -19.57 4.44
CA PRO A 332 -24.47 -18.17 4.57
C PRO A 332 -25.02 -18.03 5.98
N ALA A 333 -24.39 -17.20 6.81
CA ALA A 333 -25.04 -16.77 8.05
C ALA A 333 -26.42 -16.36 7.57
N THR A 334 -27.47 -17.02 8.09
CA THR A 334 -28.83 -16.73 7.67
C THR A 334 -28.96 -15.23 7.80
N GLY A 335 -28.94 -14.52 6.67
CA GLY A 335 -29.06 -13.08 6.68
C GLY A 335 -30.30 -12.79 7.50
N PRO A 336 -30.33 -11.70 8.29
CA PRO A 336 -31.54 -11.33 8.98
C PRO A 336 -32.69 -11.48 7.98
N GLY A 337 -33.59 -12.44 8.25
CA GLY A 337 -34.57 -12.96 7.30
C GLY A 337 -35.70 -11.96 7.07
N HIS A 338 -35.32 -10.73 6.78
CA HIS A 338 -36.17 -9.59 6.68
C HIS A 338 -36.47 -9.43 5.19
N THR A 339 -37.56 -10.03 4.73
CA THR A 339 -38.13 -9.72 3.41
C THR A 339 -38.75 -8.31 3.37
N ARG A 340 -38.67 -7.55 4.48
CA ARG A 340 -39.26 -6.23 4.67
C ARG A 340 -38.35 -5.37 5.57
N LEU A 341 -38.21 -4.09 5.25
CA LEU A 341 -37.41 -3.11 6.00
C LEU A 341 -38.00 -2.78 7.38
N VAL A 342 -39.32 -2.87 7.54
CA VAL A 342 -40.04 -2.67 8.80
C VAL A 342 -41.25 -3.62 8.86
N PRO A 343 -41.71 -4.03 10.05
CA PRO A 343 -42.95 -4.78 10.19
C PRO A 343 -44.18 -3.95 9.77
N ASP A 344 -45.14 -4.55 9.07
CA ASP A 344 -46.40 -3.90 8.67
C ASP A 344 -47.27 -3.48 9.86
N LYS A 345 -47.05 -4.10 11.02
CA LYS A 345 -47.70 -3.79 12.28
C LYS A 345 -46.67 -3.31 13.30
N PRO A 346 -46.73 -2.04 13.74
CA PRO A 346 -45.89 -1.54 14.83
C PRO A 346 -46.05 -2.40 16.09
N ARG A 347 -44.96 -2.58 16.84
CA ARG A 347 -45.05 -3.22 18.16
C ARG A 347 -45.86 -2.33 19.10
N THR A 348 -46.90 -2.89 19.70
CA THR A 348 -47.78 -2.17 20.64
C THR A 348 -47.34 -2.33 22.10
N ASN A 349 -46.28 -3.11 22.35
CA ASN A 349 -45.82 -3.47 23.68
C ASN A 349 -44.45 -2.89 24.05
N THR A 350 -43.89 -1.98 23.24
CA THR A 350 -42.66 -1.29 23.60
C THR A 350 -42.89 -0.45 24.86
N PRO A 351 -42.01 -0.49 25.88
CA PRO A 351 -42.10 0.38 27.04
C PRO A 351 -42.14 1.86 26.65
N ARG A 352 -42.89 2.65 27.42
CA ARG A 352 -42.89 4.10 27.28
C ARG A 352 -41.81 4.69 28.17
N ILE A 353 -40.88 5.43 27.58
CA ILE A 353 -39.98 6.31 28.34
C ILE A 353 -40.81 7.49 28.88
N SER A 354 -40.77 7.70 30.19
CA SER A 354 -41.66 8.66 30.87
C SER A 354 -41.16 10.10 30.80
N THR A 355 -39.84 10.31 30.68
CA THR A 355 -39.16 11.62 30.55
C THR A 355 -37.84 11.46 29.79
N GLY A 356 -37.33 12.50 29.14
CA GLY A 356 -36.02 12.49 28.47
C GLY A 356 -36.03 11.92 27.05
N GLU A 357 -34.83 11.73 26.49
CA GLU A 357 -34.58 11.25 25.13
C GLU A 357 -33.91 9.87 25.14
N ILE A 358 -34.20 9.07 24.12
CA ILE A 358 -33.41 7.88 23.77
C ILE A 358 -32.32 8.32 22.80
N TRP A 359 -31.08 7.98 23.12
CA TRP A 359 -29.93 8.28 22.27
C TRP A 359 -29.43 7.05 21.51
N ASP A 360 -29.52 5.87 22.12
CA ASP A 360 -29.07 4.63 21.50
C ASP A 360 -29.85 3.40 22.00
N MET A 361 -29.87 2.35 21.19
CA MET A 361 -30.55 1.10 21.50
C MET A 361 -29.78 -0.08 20.95
N GLU A 362 -29.64 -1.14 21.76
CA GLU A 362 -28.92 -2.36 21.39
C GLU A 362 -29.73 -3.61 21.70
N VAL A 363 -29.71 -4.61 20.82
CA VAL A 363 -30.48 -5.85 20.98
C VAL A 363 -29.53 -7.01 21.24
N VAL A 364 -29.72 -7.70 22.35
CA VAL A 364 -28.88 -8.85 22.74
C VAL A 364 -29.71 -10.12 22.86
N GLY A 365 -29.21 -11.19 22.26
CA GLY A 365 -29.82 -12.51 22.28
C GLY A 365 -30.92 -12.69 21.22
N THR A 366 -31.48 -13.89 21.18
CA THR A 366 -32.45 -14.31 20.15
C THR A 366 -33.69 -14.95 20.77
N GLY A 367 -34.77 -15.04 19.97
CA GLY A 367 -36.01 -15.68 20.40
C GLY A 367 -36.61 -15.03 21.64
N ASN A 368 -37.26 -15.82 22.51
CA ASN A 368 -37.96 -15.32 23.71
C ASN A 368 -37.06 -14.64 24.75
N ALA A 369 -35.74 -14.90 24.71
CA ALA A 369 -34.78 -14.31 25.62
C ALA A 369 -34.16 -13.00 25.09
N ALA A 370 -34.51 -12.57 23.86
CA ALA A 370 -33.99 -11.34 23.28
C ALA A 370 -34.36 -10.13 24.15
N ARG A 371 -33.35 -9.32 24.48
CA ARG A 371 -33.49 -8.10 25.27
C ARG A 371 -33.06 -6.89 24.47
N VAL A 372 -33.72 -5.78 24.72
CA VAL A 372 -33.34 -4.48 24.18
C VAL A 372 -32.81 -3.64 25.32
N PHE A 373 -31.62 -3.11 25.17
CA PHE A 373 -31.01 -2.11 26.05
C PHE A 373 -31.25 -0.74 25.43
N ILE A 374 -31.71 0.21 26.24
CA ILE A 374 -31.99 1.58 25.80
C ILE A 374 -31.11 2.51 26.62
N ALA A 375 -30.28 3.32 25.95
CA ALA A 375 -29.49 4.39 26.53
C ALA A 375 -30.10 5.77 26.22
N GLY A 376 -29.98 6.71 27.16
CA GLY A 376 -30.55 8.04 26.98
C GLY A 376 -30.43 8.96 28.19
N SER A 377 -31.20 10.05 28.17
CA SER A 377 -31.30 11.04 29.26
C SER A 377 -32.50 10.82 30.18
N PHE A 378 -33.23 9.72 29.98
CA PHE A 378 -34.46 9.44 30.73
C PHE A 378 -34.21 9.11 32.20
N SER A 379 -35.22 9.34 33.04
CA SER A 379 -35.18 9.00 34.47
C SER A 379 -36.01 7.77 34.84
N SER A 380 -36.99 7.41 34.02
CA SER A 380 -37.90 6.29 34.26
C SER A 380 -38.60 5.84 32.98
N ALA A 381 -39.14 4.62 33.03
CA ALA A 381 -39.98 4.04 31.99
C ALA A 381 -41.14 3.27 32.60
N ALA A 382 -42.22 3.10 31.84
CA ALA A 382 -43.37 2.31 32.24
C ALA A 382 -43.70 1.27 31.17
N ASN A 383 -44.13 0.09 31.60
CA ASN A 383 -44.66 -0.92 30.69
C ASN A 383 -45.92 -0.38 30.02
N THR A 384 -46.06 -0.59 28.71
CA THR A 384 -47.31 -0.26 27.99
C THR A 384 -48.37 -1.35 28.17
N ILE A 385 -47.92 -2.59 28.37
CA ILE A 385 -48.76 -3.68 28.86
C ILE A 385 -48.87 -3.54 30.39
N ASN A 386 -50.07 -3.25 30.89
CA ASN A 386 -50.36 -2.97 32.30
C ASN A 386 -49.64 -1.72 32.84
N PRO A 387 -50.08 -0.50 32.45
CA PRO A 387 -49.37 0.78 32.64
C PRO A 387 -49.27 1.29 34.09
N THR A 388 -49.55 0.45 35.07
CA THR A 388 -49.53 0.78 36.49
C THR A 388 -48.13 0.67 37.13
N THR A 389 -47.13 0.15 36.39
CA THR A 389 -45.76 -0.07 36.89
C THR A 389 -44.75 0.86 36.21
N THR A 390 -44.44 1.99 36.85
CA THR A 390 -43.29 2.83 36.51
C THR A 390 -42.03 2.29 37.17
N VAL A 391 -40.98 2.11 36.40
CA VAL A 391 -39.64 1.71 36.85
C VAL A 391 -38.73 2.95 36.83
N ASN A 392 -38.30 3.39 38.00
CA ASN A 392 -37.34 4.49 38.16
C ASN A 392 -35.92 3.99 37.90
N GLN A 393 -35.56 3.88 36.63
CA GLN A 393 -34.24 3.47 36.17
C GLN A 393 -33.71 4.54 35.21
N PRO A 394 -32.78 5.41 35.66
CA PRO A 394 -32.24 6.46 34.81
C PRO A 394 -31.18 5.93 33.84
N TYR A 395 -31.03 6.63 32.72
CA TYR A 395 -29.97 6.54 31.70
C TYR A 395 -29.84 5.24 30.90
N LEU A 396 -29.96 4.07 31.54
CA LEU A 396 -29.86 2.77 30.89
C LEU A 396 -30.86 1.79 31.51
N LEU A 397 -31.73 1.23 30.68
CA LEU A 397 -32.65 0.17 31.07
C LEU A 397 -32.62 -0.96 30.04
N SER A 398 -33.16 -2.12 30.40
CA SER A 398 -33.45 -3.18 29.45
C SER A 398 -34.89 -3.66 29.56
N TYR A 399 -35.41 -4.24 28.47
CA TYR A 399 -36.71 -4.90 28.45
C TYR A 399 -36.68 -6.12 27.53
N ASN A 400 -37.59 -7.06 27.74
CA ASN A 400 -37.72 -8.21 26.86
C ASN A 400 -38.38 -7.81 25.53
N LEU A 401 -37.72 -8.09 24.40
CA LEU A 401 -38.17 -7.67 23.07
C LEU A 401 -39.55 -8.25 22.69
N ASN A 402 -39.90 -9.43 23.18
CA ASN A 402 -41.13 -10.12 22.82
C ASN A 402 -42.29 -9.76 23.73
N THR A 403 -42.06 -9.74 25.05
CA THR A 403 -43.13 -9.44 26.01
C THR A 403 -43.31 -7.93 26.22
N GLY A 404 -42.28 -7.12 25.99
CA GLY A 404 -42.34 -5.69 26.26
C GLY A 404 -42.18 -5.32 27.74
N LEU A 405 -41.91 -6.30 28.61
CA LEU A 405 -41.74 -6.07 30.04
C LEU A 405 -40.33 -5.57 30.35
N ILE A 406 -40.23 -4.46 31.08
CA ILE A 406 -38.98 -3.91 31.60
C ILE A 406 -38.32 -4.95 32.52
N ASP A 407 -37.03 -5.21 32.30
CA ASP A 407 -36.22 -6.09 33.14
C ASP A 407 -36.03 -5.43 34.50
N THR A 408 -36.47 -6.11 35.57
CA THR A 408 -36.38 -5.55 36.93
C THR A 408 -35.09 -5.86 37.67
N GLN A 409 -34.27 -6.75 37.12
CA GLN A 409 -33.00 -7.19 37.72
C GLN A 409 -31.81 -6.38 37.19
N PHE A 410 -31.90 -5.89 35.96
CA PHE A 410 -30.89 -5.00 35.39
C PHE A 410 -31.03 -3.58 35.97
N ARG A 411 -30.15 -3.22 36.91
CA ARG A 411 -30.22 -1.99 37.73
C ARG A 411 -28.87 -1.27 37.85
N PRO A 412 -28.24 -0.86 36.73
CA PRO A 412 -27.02 -0.06 36.79
C PRO A 412 -27.30 1.32 37.39
N THR A 413 -26.39 1.85 38.21
CA THR A 413 -26.45 3.24 38.69
C THR A 413 -25.27 4.02 38.15
N PHE A 414 -25.52 5.24 37.66
CA PHE A 414 -24.50 6.10 37.08
C PHE A 414 -24.38 7.38 37.90
N GLY A 415 -23.16 7.74 38.30
CA GLY A 415 -22.88 8.99 39.00
C GLY A 415 -22.06 9.94 38.13
N GLY A 416 -22.40 11.23 38.12
CA GLY A 416 -21.65 12.28 37.44
C GLY A 416 -21.96 12.51 35.95
N GLY A 417 -23.00 11.86 35.42
CA GLY A 417 -23.45 11.97 34.03
C GLY A 417 -24.32 10.77 33.62
N GLY A 418 -24.84 10.80 32.39
CA GLY A 418 -25.66 9.75 31.77
C GLY A 418 -24.93 8.91 30.72
N VAL A 419 -25.70 8.09 30.01
CA VAL A 419 -25.21 7.13 29.00
C VAL A 419 -25.68 7.56 27.62
N PHE A 420 -24.73 7.75 26.70
CA PHE A 420 -24.95 8.23 25.33
C PHE A 420 -25.03 7.10 24.31
N ALA A 421 -24.27 6.03 24.51
CA ALA A 421 -24.24 4.87 23.61
C ALA A 421 -24.19 3.56 24.40
N VAL A 422 -24.78 2.52 23.81
CA VAL A 422 -24.76 1.15 24.32
C VAL A 422 -24.49 0.21 23.16
N GLU A 423 -23.54 -0.71 23.33
CA GLU A 423 -23.14 -1.63 22.28
C GLU A 423 -22.82 -3.00 22.89
N ALA A 424 -23.21 -4.07 22.22
CA ALA A 424 -22.92 -5.43 22.64
C ALA A 424 -21.94 -6.09 21.68
N THR A 425 -21.20 -7.10 22.15
CA THR A 425 -20.46 -7.95 21.23
C THR A 425 -21.43 -8.75 20.34
N PRO A 426 -21.07 -9.05 19.09
CA PRO A 426 -21.87 -9.86 18.18
C PRO A 426 -22.30 -11.22 18.76
N ASP A 427 -21.45 -11.84 19.59
CA ASP A 427 -21.77 -13.08 20.30
C ASP A 427 -22.78 -12.89 21.46
N GLY A 428 -23.16 -11.66 21.77
CA GLY A 428 -24.11 -11.29 22.82
C GLY A 428 -23.60 -11.49 24.24
N THR A 429 -22.31 -11.71 24.45
CA THR A 429 -21.74 -12.05 25.76
C THR A 429 -21.29 -10.84 26.58
N LYS A 430 -21.04 -9.69 25.96
CA LYS A 430 -20.59 -8.47 26.63
C LYS A 430 -21.47 -7.29 26.26
N LEU A 431 -21.67 -6.40 27.22
CA LEU A 431 -22.34 -5.12 27.06
C LEU A 431 -21.38 -3.99 27.42
N PHE A 432 -21.29 -2.98 26.58
CA PHE A 432 -20.51 -1.78 26.78
C PHE A 432 -21.40 -0.55 26.77
N VAL A 433 -21.00 0.44 27.54
CA VAL A 433 -21.68 1.73 27.61
C VAL A 433 -20.68 2.87 27.52
N ALA A 434 -21.06 3.93 26.84
CA ALA A 434 -20.30 5.17 26.75
C ALA A 434 -21.17 6.37 27.12
N GLY A 435 -20.59 7.40 27.74
CA GLY A 435 -21.31 8.62 28.10
C GLY A 435 -20.44 9.66 28.79
N ASP A 436 -21.07 10.46 29.66
CA ASP A 436 -20.42 11.46 30.51
C ASP A 436 -20.44 11.08 32.01
N PHE A 437 -20.83 9.86 32.37
CA PHE A 437 -20.74 9.35 33.74
C PHE A 437 -19.29 9.27 34.28
N ASN A 438 -19.13 9.27 35.60
CA ASN A 438 -17.86 9.13 36.33
C ASN A 438 -17.78 7.83 37.14
N THR A 439 -18.94 7.27 37.51
CA THR A 439 -19.04 6.02 38.27
C THR A 439 -20.15 5.14 37.73
N VAL A 440 -19.99 3.83 37.89
CA VAL A 440 -21.03 2.81 37.63
C VAL A 440 -21.13 1.92 38.86
N GLY A 441 -22.32 1.80 39.46
CA GLY A 441 -22.49 1.01 40.69
C GLY A 441 -21.63 1.52 41.86
N GLY A 442 -21.32 2.83 41.88
CA GLY A 442 -20.39 3.44 42.84
C GLY A 442 -18.90 3.20 42.56
N VAL A 443 -18.55 2.34 41.60
CA VAL A 443 -17.16 2.08 41.19
C VAL A 443 -16.70 3.14 40.20
N ALA A 444 -15.49 3.67 40.39
CA ALA A 444 -14.88 4.63 39.48
C ALA A 444 -14.71 4.02 38.07
N ARG A 445 -15.55 4.48 37.14
CA ARG A 445 -15.62 4.05 35.75
C ARG A 445 -16.02 5.29 34.97
N GLN A 446 -15.06 6.01 34.43
CA GLN A 446 -15.38 7.28 33.80
C GLN A 446 -15.65 7.05 32.32
N LYS A 447 -16.79 7.51 31.83
CA LYS A 447 -17.18 7.63 30.42
C LYS A 447 -17.34 6.34 29.61
N VAL A 448 -16.63 5.25 29.92
CA VAL A 448 -16.74 3.94 29.26
C VAL A 448 -16.71 2.84 30.31
N ALA A 449 -17.62 1.87 30.21
CA ALA A 449 -17.66 0.71 31.09
C ALA A 449 -18.17 -0.54 30.37
N SER A 450 -17.80 -1.72 30.87
CA SER A 450 -18.45 -2.99 30.51
C SER A 450 -19.34 -3.45 31.66
N LEU A 451 -20.55 -3.91 31.35
CA LEU A 451 -21.58 -4.25 32.32
C LEU A 451 -21.98 -5.72 32.25
N ASN A 452 -22.30 -6.29 33.41
CA ASN A 452 -22.95 -7.58 33.49
C ASN A 452 -24.35 -7.47 32.88
N LEU A 453 -24.62 -8.30 31.87
CA LEU A 453 -25.87 -8.31 31.12
C LEU A 453 -27.12 -8.58 31.97
N THR A 454 -27.00 -9.18 33.16
CA THR A 454 -28.14 -9.50 34.04
C THR A 454 -28.36 -8.42 35.09
N THR A 455 -27.30 -7.96 35.75
CA THR A 455 -27.43 -7.05 36.91
C THR A 455 -27.15 -5.59 36.59
N GLY A 456 -26.40 -5.30 35.52
CA GLY A 456 -25.87 -3.97 35.23
C GLY A 456 -24.65 -3.58 36.06
N ALA A 457 -24.11 -4.49 36.89
CA ALA A 457 -22.89 -4.24 37.66
C ALA A 457 -21.66 -4.11 36.72
N PRO A 458 -20.69 -3.24 37.02
CA PRO A 458 -19.50 -3.09 36.20
C PRO A 458 -18.60 -4.33 36.27
N ILE A 459 -18.06 -4.75 35.13
CA ILE A 459 -17.13 -5.89 35.03
C ILE A 459 -15.72 -5.41 35.37
N SER A 460 -15.10 -6.00 36.40
CA SER A 460 -13.78 -5.60 36.90
C SER A 460 -12.65 -5.85 35.90
N THR A 461 -12.70 -6.97 35.17
CA THR A 461 -11.65 -7.41 34.23
C THR A 461 -11.49 -6.49 33.02
N PHE A 462 -12.52 -5.72 32.68
CA PHE A 462 -12.41 -4.65 31.70
C PHE A 462 -11.72 -3.43 32.35
N ALA A 463 -10.39 -3.39 32.30
CA ALA A 463 -9.52 -2.53 33.10
C ALA A 463 -9.35 -1.10 32.56
N PHE A 464 -10.47 -0.41 32.30
CA PHE A 464 -10.50 1.05 32.17
C PHE A 464 -10.41 1.69 33.56
N THR A 465 -9.20 2.04 33.99
CA THR A 465 -8.95 2.66 35.30
C THR A 465 -8.71 4.17 35.21
N GLN A 466 -8.15 4.64 34.09
CA GLN A 466 -7.90 6.07 33.84
C GLN A 466 -8.89 6.70 32.83
N SER A 467 -9.67 5.87 32.13
CA SER A 467 -10.82 6.27 31.30
C SER A 467 -10.54 7.34 30.23
N THR A 468 -11.57 7.85 29.55
CA THR A 468 -11.41 8.99 28.64
C THR A 468 -11.44 10.31 29.42
N ASN A 469 -10.59 11.27 29.04
CA ASN A 469 -10.52 12.57 29.73
C ASN A 469 -11.68 13.54 29.40
N ASN A 470 -12.58 13.12 28.51
CA ASN A 470 -13.81 13.81 28.16
C ASN A 470 -14.86 12.79 27.70
N GLN A 471 -16.08 13.22 27.41
CA GLN A 471 -17.20 12.35 27.02
C GLN A 471 -16.89 11.40 25.84
N ALA A 472 -17.37 10.16 25.97
CA ALA A 472 -17.44 9.18 24.90
C ALA A 472 -18.89 9.13 24.38
N THR A 473 -19.09 9.22 23.07
CA THR A 473 -20.39 9.44 22.44
C THR A 473 -20.83 8.33 21.50
N ALA A 474 -19.91 7.44 21.11
CA ALA A 474 -20.20 6.36 20.18
C ALA A 474 -19.39 5.10 20.52
N LEU A 475 -19.99 3.95 20.26
CA LEU A 475 -19.36 2.64 20.36
C LEU A 475 -19.63 1.83 19.08
N ALA A 476 -18.74 0.89 18.78
CA ALA A 476 -18.97 -0.22 17.86
C ALA A 476 -18.09 -1.40 18.30
N ALA A 477 -18.59 -2.63 18.25
CA ALA A 477 -17.85 -3.78 18.79
C ALA A 477 -17.78 -4.96 17.82
N THR A 478 -16.60 -5.57 17.74
CA THR A 478 -16.43 -6.98 17.36
C THR A 478 -16.33 -7.81 18.64
N ASN A 479 -16.25 -9.14 18.54
CA ASN A 479 -16.04 -9.99 19.72
C ASN A 479 -14.73 -9.68 20.46
N SER A 480 -13.70 -9.21 19.77
CA SER A 480 -12.36 -8.95 20.32
C SER A 480 -12.02 -7.47 20.54
N THR A 481 -12.67 -6.56 19.80
CA THR A 481 -12.30 -5.14 19.73
C THR A 481 -13.51 -4.25 19.96
N LEU A 482 -13.39 -3.30 20.90
CA LEU A 482 -14.32 -2.21 21.10
C LEU A 482 -13.73 -0.93 20.52
N TYR A 483 -14.41 -0.35 19.54
CA TYR A 483 -14.10 0.96 19.00
C TYR A 483 -14.85 2.02 19.81
N VAL A 484 -14.14 3.04 20.26
CA VAL A 484 -14.67 4.10 21.11
C VAL A 484 -14.51 5.43 20.40
N GLY A 485 -15.64 6.10 20.17
CA GLY A 485 -15.74 7.43 19.60
C GLY A 485 -16.18 8.45 20.65
N GLY A 486 -15.61 9.65 20.64
CA GLY A 486 -15.92 10.68 21.64
C GLY A 486 -15.24 12.01 21.39
N ARG A 487 -15.27 12.90 22.38
CA ARG A 487 -14.59 14.21 22.36
C ARG A 487 -13.33 14.26 23.23
N PHE A 488 -12.74 13.09 23.46
CA PHE A 488 -11.57 12.92 24.32
C PHE A 488 -10.27 13.12 23.54
N SER A 489 -9.20 13.45 24.25
CA SER A 489 -7.82 13.46 23.72
C SER A 489 -6.94 12.37 24.33
N ARG A 490 -7.44 11.69 25.36
CA ARG A 490 -6.81 10.52 25.97
C ARG A 490 -7.84 9.46 26.30
N ILE A 491 -7.41 8.19 26.23
CA ILE A 491 -8.19 7.03 26.65
C ILE A 491 -7.27 6.08 27.42
N ASN A 492 -7.65 5.77 28.66
CA ASN A 492 -6.88 4.92 29.56
C ASN A 492 -5.38 5.32 29.64
N GLY A 493 -5.12 6.62 29.73
CA GLY A 493 -3.77 7.22 29.75
C GLY A 493 -3.12 7.43 28.38
N ALA A 494 -3.50 6.66 27.35
CA ALA A 494 -2.94 6.74 26.01
C ALA A 494 -3.43 7.97 25.23
N LEU A 495 -2.55 8.58 24.42
CA LEU A 495 -2.91 9.71 23.54
C LEU A 495 -3.67 9.18 22.31
N ARG A 496 -4.97 9.42 22.28
CA ARG A 496 -5.88 9.07 21.19
C ARG A 496 -6.93 10.16 21.07
N SER A 497 -6.95 10.87 19.95
CA SER A 497 -7.85 12.00 19.74
C SER A 497 -9.18 11.54 19.12
N GLY A 498 -10.23 11.51 19.92
CA GLY A 498 -11.61 11.26 19.54
C GLY A 498 -11.96 9.83 19.09
N LEU A 499 -10.99 9.05 18.63
CA LEU A 499 -11.16 7.68 18.15
C LEU A 499 -10.10 6.74 18.75
N ALA A 500 -10.53 5.58 19.24
CA ALA A 500 -9.63 4.54 19.73
C ALA A 500 -10.21 3.13 19.54
N ALA A 501 -9.32 2.14 19.52
CA ALA A 501 -9.68 0.73 19.61
C ALA A 501 -9.12 0.15 20.91
N VAL A 502 -9.92 -0.65 21.62
CA VAL A 502 -9.52 -1.32 22.85
C VAL A 502 -9.94 -2.79 22.85
N ASN A 503 -9.21 -3.64 23.55
CA ASN A 503 -9.55 -5.05 23.67
C ASN A 503 -10.82 -5.24 24.54
N THR A 504 -11.80 -6.01 24.07
CA THR A 504 -13.11 -6.18 24.75
C THR A 504 -13.03 -6.95 26.07
N ALA A 505 -11.95 -7.70 26.33
CA ALA A 505 -11.79 -8.47 27.56
C ALA A 505 -11.05 -7.66 28.63
N SER A 506 -9.93 -7.05 28.25
CA SER A 506 -9.01 -6.38 29.17
C SER A 506 -9.18 -4.86 29.23
N GLY A 507 -9.78 -4.22 28.22
CA GLY A 507 -9.79 -2.77 28.08
C GLY A 507 -8.42 -2.17 27.70
N ALA A 508 -7.43 -2.99 27.34
CA ALA A 508 -6.14 -2.52 26.87
C ALA A 508 -6.29 -1.72 25.57
N VAL A 509 -5.65 -0.56 25.48
CA VAL A 509 -5.68 0.30 24.29
C VAL A 509 -4.79 -0.29 23.21
N ASP A 510 -5.33 -0.49 22.02
CA ASP A 510 -4.57 -0.95 20.87
C ASP A 510 -3.80 0.21 20.23
N MET A 511 -2.51 0.27 20.53
CA MET A 511 -1.65 1.33 20.02
C MET A 511 -1.30 1.18 18.54
N SER A 512 -1.54 0.02 17.93
CA SER A 512 -1.34 -0.18 16.48
C SER A 512 -2.52 0.31 15.65
N PHE A 513 -3.68 0.57 16.27
CA PHE A 513 -4.76 1.32 15.65
C PHE A 513 -4.41 2.81 15.71
N ASP A 514 -3.76 3.32 14.66
CA ASP A 514 -3.34 4.71 14.57
C ASP A 514 -4.11 5.46 13.47
N ASN A 515 -5.26 6.01 13.84
CA ASN A 515 -6.16 6.75 12.96
C ASN A 515 -6.47 8.12 13.57
N GLN A 516 -5.43 8.91 13.88
CA GLN A 516 -5.60 10.17 14.60
C GLN A 516 -6.45 11.17 13.81
N LEU A 517 -7.40 11.79 14.50
CA LEU A 517 -8.20 12.87 13.96
C LEU A 517 -7.49 14.21 14.12
N SER A 518 -7.56 15.05 13.08
CA SER A 518 -7.00 16.41 13.11
C SER A 518 -7.89 17.43 12.37
N GLY A 519 -7.56 18.71 12.53
CA GLY A 519 -8.26 19.81 11.86
C GLY A 519 -9.72 19.92 12.30
N GLY A 520 -9.97 20.15 13.58
CA GLY A 520 -11.32 20.23 14.14
C GLY A 520 -12.15 21.34 13.51
N ILE A 521 -13.35 20.98 13.08
CA ILE A 521 -14.31 21.84 12.38
C ILE A 521 -15.67 21.91 13.09
N GLY A 522 -15.77 21.28 14.27
CA GLY A 522 -16.89 21.48 15.18
C GLY A 522 -16.90 22.89 15.81
N VAL A 523 -17.91 23.15 16.64
CA VAL A 523 -18.01 24.40 17.42
C VAL A 523 -16.69 24.64 18.18
N ASN A 524 -16.10 25.82 18.03
CA ASN A 524 -14.80 26.20 18.62
C ASN A 524 -13.62 25.29 18.23
N GLY A 525 -13.68 24.62 17.06
CA GLY A 525 -12.64 23.71 16.60
C GLY A 525 -12.65 22.34 17.31
N GLN A 526 -13.75 21.99 17.98
CA GLN A 526 -13.84 20.74 18.73
C GLN A 526 -13.82 19.52 17.81
N LEU A 527 -12.89 18.60 18.08
CA LEU A 527 -12.84 17.26 17.47
C LEU A 527 -13.70 16.28 18.25
N GLY A 528 -14.43 15.45 17.53
CA GLY A 528 -15.19 14.36 18.11
C GLY A 528 -15.66 13.34 17.10
N VAL A 529 -16.01 12.16 17.60
CA VAL A 529 -16.61 11.06 16.82
C VAL A 529 -18.03 10.81 17.34
N PRO A 530 -19.05 11.47 16.76
CA PRO A 530 -20.42 11.30 17.21
C PRO A 530 -21.02 9.94 16.81
N GLN A 531 -20.46 9.23 15.83
CA GLN A 531 -20.97 7.92 15.45
C GLN A 531 -19.90 7.01 14.87
N LEU A 532 -20.02 5.72 15.22
CA LEU A 532 -19.28 4.61 14.67
C LEU A 532 -20.28 3.57 14.15
N LYS A 533 -19.91 2.84 13.10
CA LYS A 533 -20.64 1.63 12.72
C LYS A 533 -19.72 0.63 12.03
N LEU A 534 -19.86 -0.64 12.37
CA LEU A 534 -19.21 -1.73 11.65
C LEU A 534 -20.09 -2.18 10.47
N THR A 535 -19.45 -2.62 9.39
CA THR A 535 -20.13 -3.42 8.36
C THR A 535 -20.60 -4.74 8.97
N HIS A 536 -21.59 -5.38 8.34
CA HIS A 536 -22.19 -6.61 8.87
C HIS A 536 -21.18 -7.76 9.03
N ASP A 537 -20.19 -7.82 8.14
CA ASP A 537 -19.08 -8.77 8.19
C ASP A 537 -17.94 -8.32 9.13
N GLU A 538 -18.12 -7.19 9.83
CA GLU A 538 -17.15 -6.56 10.73
C GLU A 538 -15.82 -6.17 10.07
N SER A 539 -15.70 -6.25 8.74
CA SER A 539 -14.43 -6.02 8.03
C SER A 539 -14.07 -4.54 7.92
N LYS A 540 -15.04 -3.64 8.08
CA LYS A 540 -14.86 -2.19 7.95
C LYS A 540 -15.54 -1.44 9.08
N LEU A 541 -14.84 -0.46 9.62
CA LEU A 541 -15.35 0.54 10.55
C LEU A 541 -15.62 1.84 9.80
N LEU A 542 -16.88 2.26 9.78
CA LEU A 542 -17.31 3.57 9.33
C LEU A 542 -17.19 4.55 10.51
N VAL A 543 -16.46 5.64 10.29
CA VAL A 543 -16.21 6.68 11.29
C VAL A 543 -16.83 7.98 10.82
N VAL A 544 -17.77 8.51 11.59
CA VAL A 544 -18.27 9.89 11.43
C VAL A 544 -17.56 10.76 12.44
N HIS A 545 -16.99 11.88 12.01
CA HIS A 545 -16.23 12.77 12.88
C HIS A 545 -16.42 14.25 12.57
N THR A 546 -16.00 15.12 13.48
CA THR A 546 -16.00 16.59 13.32
C THR A 546 -14.59 17.12 13.03
N GLY A 547 -13.79 16.34 12.31
CA GLY A 547 -12.42 16.69 11.90
C GLY A 547 -12.28 16.77 10.39
N ARG A 548 -11.19 17.38 9.93
CA ARG A 548 -10.83 17.48 8.51
C ARG A 548 -10.15 16.21 8.02
N GLN A 549 -9.34 15.60 8.87
CA GLN A 549 -8.47 14.49 8.49
C GLN A 549 -8.59 13.31 9.45
N ILE A 550 -8.31 12.12 8.90
CA ILE A 550 -7.98 10.91 9.63
C ILE A 550 -6.59 10.49 9.13
N ASP A 551 -5.66 10.20 10.04
CA ASP A 551 -4.31 9.74 9.69
C ASP A 551 -3.58 10.68 8.70
N GLY A 552 -3.72 12.00 8.93
CA GLY A 552 -3.14 13.04 8.06
C GLY A 552 -3.75 13.17 6.66
N GLN A 553 -4.70 12.29 6.30
CA GLN A 553 -5.38 12.30 5.00
C GLN A 553 -6.71 13.04 5.09
N ASP A 554 -7.02 13.84 4.07
CA ASP A 554 -8.30 14.55 3.98
C ASP A 554 -9.48 13.55 3.90
N ARG A 555 -10.32 13.59 4.93
CA ARG A 555 -11.48 12.72 5.16
C ARG A 555 -12.58 13.54 5.79
N TYR A 556 -13.14 14.48 5.03
CA TYR A 556 -14.06 15.49 5.55
C TYR A 556 -15.32 14.84 6.17
N GLY A 557 -15.37 14.85 7.49
CA GLY A 557 -16.48 14.37 8.29
C GLY A 557 -16.69 12.85 8.34
N MET A 558 -16.06 12.08 7.44
CA MET A 558 -16.22 10.63 7.36
C MET A 558 -14.98 9.92 6.79
N GLY A 559 -14.70 8.73 7.33
CA GLY A 559 -13.74 7.78 6.77
C GLY A 559 -14.14 6.33 7.00
N ILE A 560 -13.47 5.42 6.29
CA ILE A 560 -13.65 3.98 6.43
C ILE A 560 -12.30 3.37 6.75
N ILE A 561 -12.24 2.57 7.81
CA ILE A 561 -11.04 1.90 8.29
C ILE A 561 -11.25 0.40 8.13
N ASP A 562 -10.26 -0.29 7.57
CA ASP A 562 -10.25 -1.75 7.50
C ASP A 562 -9.91 -2.31 8.88
N THR A 563 -10.75 -3.19 9.42
CA THR A 563 -10.61 -3.63 10.83
C THR A 563 -9.49 -4.63 11.04
N ALA A 564 -9.10 -5.37 9.99
CA ALA A 564 -8.02 -6.35 10.05
C ALA A 564 -6.65 -5.67 9.96
N THR A 565 -6.47 -4.81 8.96
CA THR A 565 -5.21 -4.08 8.72
C THR A 565 -5.07 -2.83 9.59
N LYS A 566 -6.19 -2.33 10.13
CA LYS A 566 -6.30 -1.07 10.91
C LYS A 566 -5.99 0.18 10.09
N ALA A 567 -5.84 0.03 8.77
CA ALA A 567 -5.49 1.10 7.87
C ALA A 567 -6.74 1.88 7.41
N LEU A 568 -6.58 3.19 7.28
CA LEU A 568 -7.56 4.05 6.62
C LEU A 568 -7.65 3.68 5.13
N LEU A 569 -8.85 3.37 4.66
CA LEU A 569 -9.10 3.07 3.26
C LEU A 569 -9.02 4.33 2.38
N PRO A 570 -8.69 4.20 1.08
CA PRO A 570 -8.58 5.32 0.14
C PRO A 570 -9.94 5.92 -0.27
N TRP A 571 -10.98 5.76 0.54
CA TRP A 571 -12.30 6.32 0.32
C TRP A 571 -12.47 7.65 1.02
N ARG A 572 -13.12 8.62 0.37
CA ARG A 572 -13.60 9.87 1.00
C ARG A 572 -14.96 10.26 0.45
N SER A 573 -15.75 10.96 1.27
CA SER A 573 -16.99 11.59 0.83
C SER A 573 -16.70 12.86 0.03
N GLN A 574 -17.46 13.12 -1.04
CA GLN A 574 -17.46 14.38 -1.79
C GLN A 574 -18.56 15.35 -1.32
N LEU A 575 -19.42 14.95 -0.37
CA LEU A 575 -20.55 15.77 0.10
C LEU A 575 -20.12 17.13 0.66
N TRP A 576 -18.92 17.19 1.21
CA TRP A 576 -18.34 18.38 1.82
C TRP A 576 -17.71 19.35 0.81
N ASP A 577 -17.23 18.86 -0.33
CA ASP A 577 -16.65 19.72 -1.38
C ASP A 577 -17.69 20.70 -1.94
N ASN A 578 -18.98 20.31 -1.93
CA ASN A 578 -20.07 21.08 -2.52
C ASN A 578 -20.85 21.96 -1.52
N ASN A 579 -20.62 21.86 -0.21
CA ASN A 579 -21.51 22.50 0.80
C ASN A 579 -20.81 23.11 2.03
N LEU A 580 -19.50 23.41 1.98
CA LEU A 580 -18.72 23.99 3.10
C LEU A 580 -19.36 25.23 3.77
N ALA A 581 -20.21 25.98 3.07
CA ALA A 581 -20.88 27.17 3.60
C ALA A 581 -22.24 26.90 4.28
N SER A 582 -22.78 25.67 4.24
CA SER A 582 -24.20 25.43 4.57
C SER A 582 -24.53 24.18 5.40
N VAL A 583 -23.58 23.29 5.69
CA VAL A 583 -23.85 22.06 6.48
C VAL A 583 -23.13 22.06 7.82
N GLY A 584 -23.87 21.81 8.90
CA GLY A 584 -23.34 21.62 10.27
C GLY A 584 -22.68 20.26 10.53
N GLY A 585 -22.24 19.56 9.49
CA GLY A 585 -21.62 18.23 9.55
C GLY A 585 -22.60 17.04 9.41
N VAL A 586 -22.04 15.85 9.17
CA VAL A 586 -22.78 14.58 9.17
C VAL A 586 -23.02 14.17 10.62
N THR A 587 -24.27 13.98 11.00
CA THR A 587 -24.65 13.64 12.39
C THR A 587 -25.11 12.20 12.55
N ARG A 588 -25.54 11.53 11.46
CA ARG A 588 -25.97 10.13 11.49
C ARG A 588 -25.59 9.32 10.24
N ILE A 589 -25.28 8.03 10.42
CA ILE A 589 -25.10 7.01 9.36
C ILE A 589 -25.96 5.77 9.62
N TYR A 590 -26.41 5.12 8.54
CA TYR A 590 -27.09 3.83 8.57
C TYR A 590 -26.40 2.89 7.58
N ALA A 591 -26.16 1.64 7.99
CA ALA A 591 -25.70 0.57 7.10
C ALA A 591 -26.87 -0.39 6.87
N ALA A 592 -27.22 -0.64 5.59
CA ALA A 592 -28.25 -1.59 5.21
C ALA A 592 -27.78 -2.39 3.99
N ASP A 593 -27.99 -3.71 4.00
CA ASP A 593 -27.82 -4.55 2.80
C ASP A 593 -29.09 -4.42 1.93
N GLN A 594 -28.95 -3.88 0.73
CA GLN A 594 -30.01 -3.81 -0.27
C GLN A 594 -29.60 -4.63 -1.49
N ARG A 595 -29.85 -5.93 -1.49
CA ARG A 595 -29.73 -6.75 -2.70
C ARG A 595 -30.87 -6.45 -3.66
N HIS A 596 -30.67 -5.55 -4.61
CA HIS A 596 -31.58 -5.38 -5.73
C HIS A 596 -31.41 -6.54 -6.74
N ARG A 597 -32.38 -7.46 -6.81
CA ARG A 597 -32.53 -8.37 -7.95
C ARG A 597 -33.22 -7.61 -9.10
N GLY A 598 -32.44 -7.02 -10.01
CA GLY A 598 -32.96 -6.35 -11.20
C GLY A 598 -31.94 -6.32 -12.33
N ARG A 599 -32.33 -6.89 -13.48
CA ARG A 599 -31.56 -7.04 -14.72
C ARG A 599 -31.07 -5.66 -15.23
N VAL A 600 -29.77 -5.45 -15.32
CA VAL A 600 -29.16 -4.21 -15.83
C VAL A 600 -29.24 -4.21 -17.37
N SER A 601 -29.94 -3.22 -17.93
CA SER A 601 -29.70 -2.75 -19.31
C SER A 601 -28.93 -1.43 -19.23
N PRO A 602 -27.90 -1.21 -20.05
CA PRO A 602 -27.01 -0.06 -19.91
C PRO A 602 -27.64 1.15 -20.61
N HIS A 603 -28.05 2.17 -19.85
CA HIS A 603 -27.89 3.61 -20.12
C HIS A 603 -28.85 4.45 -19.28
N ARG A 604 -28.31 5.58 -18.79
CA ARG A 604 -28.91 6.67 -18.00
C ARG A 604 -28.95 6.45 -16.48
N GLY A 605 -28.03 7.17 -15.83
CA GLY A 605 -27.95 7.33 -14.38
C GLY A 605 -29.23 7.93 -13.81
N ILE A 606 -29.67 7.37 -12.69
CA ILE A 606 -30.82 7.83 -11.93
C ILE A 606 -30.37 9.04 -11.11
N VAL A 607 -30.67 10.22 -11.66
CA VAL A 607 -30.82 11.48 -10.93
C VAL A 607 -32.29 11.88 -11.09
N ASP A 608 -32.91 12.19 -9.95
CA ASP A 608 -34.13 12.99 -9.78
C ASP A 608 -35.52 12.34 -9.88
N ARG A 609 -36.20 12.27 -8.72
CA ARG A 609 -37.54 12.86 -8.55
C ARG A 609 -37.93 12.84 -7.07
N LEU A 610 -37.84 13.99 -6.41
CA LEU A 610 -38.77 14.40 -5.34
C LEU A 610 -38.63 15.93 -5.15
N GLY A 611 -39.22 16.67 -6.10
CA GLY A 611 -39.44 18.10 -6.01
C GLY A 611 -40.89 18.43 -6.34
N ARG A 612 -41.48 19.37 -5.57
CA ARG A 612 -42.88 19.85 -5.54
C ARG A 612 -43.78 18.95 -4.66
N THR A 613 -44.22 19.37 -3.47
CA THR A 613 -45.00 20.60 -3.18
C THR A 613 -44.98 20.90 -1.66
N ALA A 614 -45.18 22.18 -1.30
CA ALA A 614 -45.51 22.75 0.03
C ALA A 614 -44.37 23.39 0.87
N ALA A 615 -44.25 24.71 0.69
CA ALA A 615 -44.19 25.78 1.69
C ALA A 615 -43.23 25.65 2.91
N VAL A 616 -42.18 26.47 2.84
CA VAL A 616 -41.51 27.27 3.89
C VAL A 616 -42.07 27.15 5.32
N ASP A 617 -41.31 26.57 6.24
CA ASP A 617 -40.94 27.21 7.51
C ASP A 617 -39.58 26.68 8.03
N ARG A 618 -38.79 27.55 8.66
CA ARG A 618 -37.38 27.36 9.01
C ARG A 618 -37.19 26.43 10.22
N ALA A 619 -36.58 25.25 10.04
CA ALA A 619 -35.77 24.57 11.07
C ALA A 619 -34.99 23.36 10.50
N ALA A 620 -33.66 23.37 10.66
CA ALA A 620 -32.69 22.25 10.58
C ALA A 620 -33.01 21.05 9.64
N LEU A 621 -32.49 21.10 8.41
CA LEU A 621 -32.38 19.94 7.53
C LEU A 621 -31.38 18.91 8.10
N ARG A 622 -31.86 17.79 8.64
CA ARG A 622 -31.06 16.58 8.91
C ARG A 622 -31.06 15.71 7.65
N GLN A 623 -29.89 15.46 7.05
CA GLN A 623 -29.74 14.53 5.93
C GLN A 623 -29.35 13.13 6.43
N HIS A 624 -29.98 12.10 5.88
CA HIS A 624 -29.72 10.68 6.15
C HIS A 624 -29.07 10.04 4.91
N LEU A 625 -27.96 9.30 5.09
CA LEU A 625 -27.26 8.60 4.01
C LEU A 625 -27.39 7.09 4.18
N PHE A 626 -27.82 6.40 3.11
CA PHE A 626 -27.83 4.95 2.98
C PHE A 626 -26.71 4.51 2.03
N LEU A 627 -25.83 3.62 2.47
CA LEU A 627 -24.82 2.99 1.62
C LEU A 627 -25.24 1.54 1.36
N GLY A 628 -25.55 1.21 0.10
CA GLY A 628 -25.77 -0.14 -0.38
C GLY A 628 -24.52 -0.66 -1.11
N HIS A 629 -24.16 -1.93 -0.90
CA HIS A 629 -23.12 -2.60 -1.68
C HIS A 629 -23.70 -3.11 -3.00
N HIS A 630 -22.97 -2.89 -4.09
CA HIS A 630 -23.21 -3.49 -5.41
C HIS A 630 -22.59 -4.88 -5.51
#